data_AF-A0AAU4K041-F1
#
_entry.id   AF-A0AAU4K041-F1
#
_cell.length_a   1.000
_cell.length_b   1.000
_cell.length_c   1.000
_cell.angle_alpha   90.00
_cell.angle_beta   90.00
_cell.angle_gamma   90.00
#
_symmetry.space_group_name_H-M   'P 1'
#
loop_
_entity.id
_entity.type
_entity.pdbx_description
1 polymer ?
#
loop_
_entity_poly.entity_id
_entity_poly.type
_entity_poly.pdbx_seq_one_letter_code
_entity_poly.pdbx_strand_id
1 'polypeptide(L)' 'MSAGNGRTPAVKLVQLGERSWTWRRHGANGAVVAVAPRAFGVRSNALRAARAEAKVTGARLVDLTTGK' A
#
# COMPACT_ATOMS: atom_id res chain seq x y z
N MET A 1 13.36 -5.98 -25.62
CA MET A 1 12.03 -5.46 -25.26
C MET A 1 11.65 -6.01 -23.89
N SER A 2 11.46 -5.13 -22.90
CA SER A 2 10.41 -5.26 -21.87
C SER A 2 10.41 -4.03 -20.98
N ALA A 3 9.44 -3.17 -21.28
CA ALA A 3 8.81 -2.12 -20.50
C ALA A 3 9.65 -1.39 -19.43
N GLY A 4 9.83 -0.09 -19.64
CA GLY A 4 10.15 0.84 -18.57
C GLY A 4 9.08 0.80 -17.48
N ASN A 5 9.24 -0.03 -16.46
CA ASN A 5 8.54 0.15 -15.21
C ASN A 5 9.30 1.19 -14.40
N GLY A 6 8.94 2.45 -14.60
CA GLY A 6 9.35 3.54 -13.72
C GLY A 6 9.20 3.10 -12.27
N ARG A 7 10.33 2.93 -11.60
CA ARG A 7 10.49 2.38 -10.25
C ARG A 7 9.95 3.38 -9.22
N THR A 8 8.64 3.62 -9.21
CA THR A 8 8.00 4.60 -8.33
C THR A 8 7.70 3.95 -6.97
N PRO A 9 8.09 4.57 -5.85
CA PRO A 9 7.65 4.16 -4.53
C PRO A 9 6.12 4.05 -4.46
N ALA A 10 5.63 3.01 -3.81
CA ALA A 10 4.19 2.74 -3.76
C ALA A 10 3.75 2.34 -2.35
N VAL A 11 2.65 2.90 -1.87
CA VAL A 11 1.93 2.39 -0.70
C VAL A 11 0.81 1.51 -1.20
N LYS A 12 0.87 0.22 -0.89
CA LYS A 12 -0.12 -0.78 -1.30
C LYS A 12 -1.04 -1.09 -0.13
N LEU A 13 -2.34 -0.84 -0.28
CA LEU A 13 -3.35 -1.34 0.64
C LEU A 13 -3.65 -2.80 0.30
N VAL A 14 -3.54 -3.68 1.28
CA VAL A 14 -3.73 -5.13 1.12
C VAL A 14 -4.73 -5.66 2.15
N GLN A 15 -5.47 -6.70 1.78
CA GLN A 15 -6.32 -7.46 2.67
C GLN A 15 -5.58 -8.70 3.16
N LEU A 16 -5.51 -8.89 4.48
CA LEU A 16 -4.90 -10.06 5.11
C LEU A 16 -5.93 -11.15 5.43
N GLY A 17 -7.21 -10.79 5.54
CA GLY A 17 -8.35 -11.68 5.78
C GLY A 17 -9.67 -10.92 5.70
N GLU A 18 -10.81 -11.59 5.91
CA GLU A 18 -12.16 -11.03 5.73
C GLU A 18 -12.37 -9.66 6.40
N ARG A 19 -11.80 -9.47 7.59
CA ARG A 19 -11.92 -8.24 8.39
C ARG A 19 -10.58 -7.67 8.81
N SER A 20 -9.55 -7.86 7.98
CA SER A 20 -8.18 -7.44 8.32
C SER A 20 -7.49 -6.84 7.10
N TRP A 21 -7.09 -5.57 7.23
CA TRP A 21 -6.40 -4.81 6.18
C TRP A 21 -5.13 -4.19 6.72
N THR A 22 -4.10 -4.08 5.89
CA THR A 22 -2.88 -3.34 6.22
C THR A 22 -2.37 -2.60 4.99
N TRP A 23 -1.44 -1.66 5.19
CA TRP A 23 -0.69 -1.07 4.09
C TRP A 23 0.78 -1.49 4.16
N ARG A 24 1.39 -1.61 2.99
CA ARG A 24 2.82 -1.87 2.82
C ARG A 24 3.41 -0.81 1.91
N ARG A 25 4.45 -0.12 2.36
CA ARG A 25 5.22 0.82 1.54
C ARG A 25 6.35 0.06 0.85
N HIS A 26 6.38 0.15 -0.46
CA HIS A 26 7.40 -0.38 -1.32
C HIS A 26 8.32 0.76 -1.78
N GLY A 27 9.63 0.55 -1.69
CA GLY A 27 10.62 1.44 -2.28
C GLY A 27 10.62 1.35 -3.81
N ALA A 28 11.44 2.18 -4.45
CA ALA A 28 11.62 2.19 -5.90
C ALA A 28 12.03 0.81 -6.46
N ASN A 29 12.84 0.06 -5.71
CA ASN A 29 13.26 -1.30 -6.06
C ASN A 29 12.16 -2.37 -5.86
N GLY A 30 10.97 -1.98 -5.40
CA GLY A 30 9.87 -2.89 -5.12
C GLY A 30 9.96 -3.61 -3.76
N ALA A 31 11.04 -3.42 -3.00
CA ALA A 31 11.18 -4.01 -1.67
C ALA A 31 10.24 -3.32 -0.67
N VAL A 32 9.70 -4.08 0.28
CA VAL A 32 8.92 -3.53 1.38
C VAL A 32 9.87 -2.82 2.34
N VAL A 33 9.67 -1.51 2.53
CA VAL A 33 10.50 -0.66 3.39
C VAL A 33 9.76 -0.16 4.63
N ALA A 34 8.43 -0.27 4.63
CA ALA A 34 7.61 -0.01 5.82
C ALA A 34 6.28 -0.78 5.72
N VAL A 35 5.69 -1.07 6.86
CA VAL A 35 4.38 -1.72 7.00
C VAL A 35 3.61 -0.98 8.09
N ALA A 36 2.28 -0.98 8.01
CA ALA A 36 1.47 -0.45 9.09
C ALA A 36 1.82 -1.14 10.42
N PRO A 37 1.90 -0.41 11.54
CA PRO A 37 2.26 -0.98 12.84
C PRO A 37 1.22 -1.99 13.35
N ARG A 38 -0.01 -1.96 12.83
CA ARG A 38 -1.06 -2.95 13.08
C ARG A 38 -1.98 -3.09 11.88
N ALA A 39 -2.65 -4.23 11.80
CA ALA A 39 -3.79 -4.38 10.90
C ALA A 39 -5.00 -3.57 11.39
N PHE A 40 -5.83 -3.16 10.45
CA PHE A 40 -7.06 -2.44 10.68
C PHE A 40 -8.24 -3.39 10.49
N GLY A 41 -9.21 -3.33 11.40
CA GLY A 41 -10.44 -4.13 11.33
C GLY A 41 -11.49 -3.60 10.35
N VAL A 42 -11.23 -2.46 9.72
CA VAL A 42 -12.16 -1.77 8.80
C VAL A 42 -11.36 -1.23 7.62
N ARG A 43 -11.80 -1.58 6.40
CA ARG A 43 -11.15 -1.20 5.14
C ARG A 43 -10.95 0.31 5.00
N SER A 44 -11.97 1.11 5.32
CA SER A 44 -11.90 2.57 5.20
C SER A 44 -10.85 3.20 6.14
N ASN A 45 -10.66 2.64 7.33
CA ASN A 45 -9.60 3.07 8.26
C ASN A 45 -8.22 2.74 7.69
N ALA A 46 -8.05 1.54 7.12
CA ALA A 46 -6.81 1.14 6.47
C ALA A 46 -6.48 2.03 5.26
N LEU A 47 -7.49 2.34 4.43
CA LEU A 47 -7.34 3.24 3.28
C LEU A 47 -6.98 4.66 3.71
N ARG A 48 -7.59 5.19 4.78
CA ARG A 48 -7.22 6.50 5.33
C ARG A 48 -5.77 6.53 5.80
N ALA A 49 -5.32 5.49 6.51
CA ALA A 49 -3.94 5.38 6.95
C ALA A 49 -2.96 5.25 5.76
N ALA A 50 -3.30 4.44 4.75
CA ALA A 50 -2.50 4.29 3.54
C ALA A 50 -2.40 5.60 2.74
N ARG A 51 -3.49 6.37 2.63
CA ARG A 51 -3.49 7.71 2.02
C ARG A 51 -2.60 8.69 2.77
N ALA A 52 -2.62 8.66 4.10
CA ALA A 52 -1.75 9.50 4.92
C ALA A 52 -0.27 9.18 4.67
N GLU A 53 0.10 7.89 4.68
CA GLU A 53 1.47 7.45 4.39
C GLU A 53 1.91 7.83 2.96
N ALA A 54 1.04 7.62 1.97
CA ALA A 54 1.30 8.01 0.59
C ALA A 54 1.54 9.53 0.45
N LYS A 55 0.75 10.35 1.15
CA LYS A 55 0.91 11.81 1.17
C LYS A 55 2.23 12.24 1.82
N VAL A 56 2.60 11.62 2.95
CA VAL A 56 3.86 11.94 3.67
C VAL A 56 5.09 11.57 2.85
N THR A 57 5.02 10.46 2.11
CA THR A 57 6.17 9.90 1.40
C THR A 57 6.25 10.29 -0.08
N GLY A 58 5.20 10.91 -0.62
CA GLY A 58 5.05 11.13 -2.06
C GLY A 58 4.87 9.83 -2.87
N ALA A 59 4.71 8.69 -2.19
CA ALA A 59 4.51 7.41 -2.85
C ALA A 59 3.12 7.31 -3.47
N ARG A 60 3.00 6.59 -4.58
CA ARG A 60 1.71 6.30 -5.21
C ARG A 60 0.89 5.36 -4.33
N LEU A 61 -0.36 5.71 -4.04
CA LEU A 61 -1.29 4.78 -3.40
C LEU A 61 -1.84 3.78 -4.43
N VAL A 62 -1.80 2.50 -4.09
CA VAL A 62 -2.38 1.40 -4.86
C VAL A 62 -3.31 0.60 -3.95
N ASP A 63 -4.58 0.52 -4.32
CA ASP A 63 -5.58 -0.24 -3.57
C ASP A 63 -5.74 -1.63 -4.18
N LEU A 64 -5.22 -2.67 -3.50
CA LEU A 64 -5.30 -4.06 -3.94
C LEU A 64 -6.49 -4.80 -3.31
N THR A 65 -7.36 -4.10 -2.58
CA THR A 65 -8.49 -4.71 -1.88
C THR A 65 -9.75 -4.78 -2.73
N THR A 66 -9.75 -4.11 -3.89
CA THR A 66 -10.90 -3.99 -4.79
C THR A 66 -10.75 -4.82 -6.07
N GLY A 67 -9.77 -5.72 -6.14
CA GLY A 67 -9.49 -6.51 -7.35
C GLY A 67 -10.02 -7.94 -7.28
N LYS A 68 -11.06 -8.22 -8.07
CA LYS A 68 -11.02 -9.36 -9.01
C LYS A 68 -10.27 -8.91 -10.25
#